data_AF-A0A6H9V8C3-F1
#
_entry.id   AF-A0A6H9V8C3-F1
#
_cell.length_a   1.000
_cell.length_b   1.000
_cell.length_c   1.000
_cell.angle_alpha   90.00
_cell.angle_beta   90.00
_cell.angle_gamma   90.00
#
_symmetry.space_group_name_H-M   'P 1'
#
loop_
_entity.id
_entity.type
_entity.pdbx_description
1 polymer ?
#
loop_
_entity_poly.entity_id
_entity_poly.type
_entity_poly.pdbx_seq_one_letter_code
_entity_poly.pdbx_strand_id
1 'polypeptide(L)' 'MEVGVGTVVEALLARVQAARFGLASALEAEDPYVVAVAQDELDDAVRLARRHGLDVKAAGAGEE' A
#
# COMPACT_ATOMS: atom_id res chain seq x y z
N MET A 1 -4.28 7.10 -25.93
CA MET A 1 -3.19 6.44 -25.18
C MET A 1 -3.80 5.19 -24.58
N GLU A 2 -3.49 4.04 -25.15
CA GLU A 2 -3.88 2.76 -24.57
C GLU A 2 -2.92 2.53 -23.38
N VAL A 3 -3.40 2.82 -22.17
CA VAL A 3 -2.67 2.48 -20.94
C VAL A 3 -2.67 0.96 -20.89
N GLY A 4 -1.63 0.34 -21.45
CA GLY A 4 -1.52 -1.11 -21.54
C GLY A 4 -1.58 -1.71 -20.13
N VAL A 5 -2.25 -2.85 -19.98
CA VAL A 5 -2.49 -3.51 -18.68
C VAL A 5 -1.22 -3.63 -17.81
N GLY A 6 -0.04 -3.78 -18.42
CA GLY A 6 1.25 -3.75 -17.71
C GLY A 6 1.53 -2.46 -16.94
N THR A 7 1.21 -1.29 -17.52
CA THR A 7 1.39 0.02 -16.87
C THR A 7 0.49 0.22 -15.65
N VAL A 8 -0.73 -0.33 -15.69
CA VAL A 8 -1.66 -0.26 -14.55
C VAL A 8 -1.16 -1.16 -13.41
N VAL A 9 -0.69 -2.37 -13.73
CA VAL A 9 -0.11 -3.28 -12.72
C VAL A 9 1.13 -2.66 -12.07
N GLU A 10 2.04 -2.11 -12.87
CA GLU A 10 3.24 -1.43 -12.36
C GLU A 10 2.89 -0.24 -11.45
N ALA A 11 1.91 0.58 -11.84
CA ALA A 11 1.45 1.70 -11.02
C ALA A 11 0.83 1.25 -9.69
N LEU A 12 0.06 0.16 -9.69
CA LEU A 12 -0.54 -0.41 -8.48
C LEU A 12 0.54 -0.96 -7.53
N LEU A 13 1.53 -1.68 -8.06
CA LEU A 13 2.65 -2.19 -7.27
C LEU A 13 3.49 -1.04 -6.70
N ALA A 14 3.77 -0.02 -7.51
CA ALA A 14 4.49 1.17 -7.08
C ALA A 14 3.73 1.92 -5.96
N ARG A 15 2.40 2.02 -6.05
CA ARG A 15 1.57 2.62 -5.00
C ARG A 15 1.67 1.83 -3.69
N VAL A 16 1.56 0.50 -3.75
CA VAL A 16 1.69 -0.35 -2.54
C VAL A 16 3.07 -0.17 -1.91
N GLN A 17 4.13 -0.14 -2.72
CA GLN A 17 5.49 0.05 -2.23
C GLN A 17 5.68 1.43 -1.57
N ALA A 18 5.12 2.49 -2.17
CA ALA A 18 5.15 3.83 -1.61
C ALA A 18 4.41 3.92 -0.27
N ALA A 19 3.23 3.30 -0.17
CA ALA A 19 2.46 3.27 1.09
C ALA A 19 3.20 2.52 2.20
N ARG A 20 3.89 1.41 1.88
CA ARG A 20 4.74 0.68 2.84
C ARG A 20 5.89 1.54 3.35
N PHE A 21 6.54 2.30 2.47
CA PHE A 21 7.59 3.22 2.86
C PHE A 21 7.05 4.34 3.76
N GLY A 22 5.88 4.91 3.40
CA GLY A 22 5.20 5.91 4.23
C GLY A 22 4.89 5.42 5.64
N LEU A 23 4.38 4.18 5.77
CA LEU A 23 4.13 3.56 7.07
C LEU A 23 5.42 3.35 7.87
N ALA A 24 6.49 2.86 7.24
CA ALA A 24 7.79 2.70 7.91
C ALA A 24 8.32 4.05 8.44
N SER A 25 8.28 5.10 7.62
CA SER A 25 8.69 6.45 8.05
C SER A 25 7.81 7.01 9.17
N ALA A 26 6.50 6.75 9.15
CA ALA A 26 5.59 7.15 10.22
C ALA A 26 5.91 6.47 11.55
N LEU A 27 6.24 5.17 11.50
CA LEU A 27 6.66 4.39 12.67
C LEU A 27 7.98 4.90 13.23
N GLU A 28 8.96 5.20 12.38
CA GLU A 28 10.25 5.79 12.77
C GLU A 28 10.11 7.18 13.41
N ALA A 29 9.12 7.95 12.97
CA ALA A 29 8.81 9.27 13.53
C ALA A 29 8.03 9.21 14.86
N GLU A 30 7.59 8.02 15.28
CA GLU A 30 6.78 7.80 16.49
C GLU A 30 5.52 8.68 16.58
N ASP A 31 4.96 9.07 15.43
CA ASP A 31 3.73 9.86 15.35
C ASP A 31 2.52 8.93 15.18
N PRO A 32 1.72 8.68 16.24
CA PRO A 32 0.63 7.71 16.19
C PRO A 32 -0.50 8.13 15.25
N TYR A 33 -0.71 9.44 15.04
CA TYR A 33 -1.72 9.91 14.09
C TYR A 33 -1.27 9.62 12.66
N VAL A 34 0.00 9.94 12.33
CA VAL A 34 0.55 9.69 11.00
C VAL A 34 0.65 8.18 10.72
N VAL A 35 0.98 7.36 11.72
CA VAL A 35 0.95 5.90 11.59
C VAL A 35 -0.44 5.40 11.21
N ALA A 36 -1.49 5.86 11.89
CA ALA A 36 -2.87 5.44 11.60
C ALA A 36 -3.28 5.81 10.16
N VAL A 37 -2.94 7.03 9.71
CA VAL A 37 -3.18 7.47 8.32
C VAL A 37 -2.40 6.62 7.32
N ALA A 38 -1.14 6.31 7.60
CA ALA A 38 -0.31 5.52 6.69
C ALA A 38 -0.75 4.05 6.61
N GLN A 39 -1.31 3.48 7.68
CA GLN A 39 -1.93 2.15 7.69
C GLN A 39 -3.17 2.12 6.78
N ASP A 40 -4.07 3.09 6.90
CA ASP A 40 -5.28 3.18 6.07
C ASP A 40 -4.93 3.31 4.58
N GLU A 41 -3.94 4.14 4.23
CA GLU A 41 -3.45 4.28 2.86
C GLU A 41 -2.83 2.99 2.30
N LEU A 42 -2.10 2.24 3.14
CA LEU A 42 -1.56 0.94 2.75
C LEU A 42 -2.67 -0.08 2.49
N ASP A 43 -3.66 -0.14 3.37
CA ASP A 43 -4.82 -1.01 3.22
C ASP A 43 -5.60 -0.67 1.94
N ASP A 44 -5.78 0.62 1.64
CA ASP A 44 -6.44 1.06 0.42
C ASP A 44 -5.67 0.73 -0.85
N ALA A 45 -4.34 0.91 -0.84
CA ALA A 45 -3.48 0.51 -1.95
C ALA A 45 -3.54 -1.00 -2.20
N VAL A 46 -3.49 -1.82 -1.13
CA VAL A 46 -3.60 -3.28 -1.20
C VAL A 46 -4.98 -3.71 -1.69
N ARG A 47 -6.05 -3.12 -1.14
CA ARG A 47 -7.44 -3.38 -1.53
C ARG A 47 -7.67 -3.05 -3.00
N LEU A 48 -7.10 -1.95 -3.50
CA LEU A 48 -7.15 -1.59 -4.91
C LEU A 48 -6.39 -2.62 -5.77
N ALA A 49 -5.14 -2.94 -5.42
CA ALA A 49 -4.34 -3.92 -6.16
C ALA A 49 -5.04 -5.30 -6.26
N ARG A 50 -5.65 -5.77 -5.16
CA ARG A 50 -6.43 -7.01 -5.13
C ARG A 50 -7.66 -6.99 -6.04
N ARG A 51 -8.37 -5.86 -6.15
CA ARG A 51 -9.48 -5.72 -7.12
C ARG A 51 -9.03 -5.90 -8.57
N HIS A 52 -7.74 -5.69 -8.86
CA HIS A 52 -7.13 -5.93 -10.16
C HIS A 52 -6.45 -7.31 -10.27
N GLY A 53 -6.67 -8.21 -9.30
CA GLY A 53 -6.13 -9.57 -9.33
C GLY A 53 -4.69 -9.72 -8.87
N LEU A 54 -4.10 -8.67 -8.26
CA LEU A 54 -2.75 -8.74 -7.71
C LEU A 54 -2.77 -9.32 -6.29
N ASP A 55 -1.97 -10.35 -6.04
CA ASP A 55 -1.77 -10.90 -4.70
C ASP A 55 -0.71 -10.10 -3.94
N VAL A 56 -1.17 -9.05 -3.25
CA VAL A 56 -0.34 -8.23 -2.35
C VAL A 56 -0.86 -8.31 -0.92
N LYS A 57 0.06 -8.33 0.04
CA LYS A 57 -0.24 -8.34 1.48
C LYS A 57 -0.21 -6.92 2.04
N ALA A 58 -1.18 -6.60 2.91
CA ALA A 58 -1.03 -5.48 3.83
C ALA A 58 0.02 -5.87 4.87
N ALA A 59 0.97 -4.97 5.16
CA ALA A 59 1.89 -5.17 6.26
C ALA A 59 1.12 -4.82 7.53
N GLY A 60 0.67 -5.81 8.30
CA GLY A 60 -0.08 -5.54 9.53
C GLY A 60 -1.08 -6.59 10.02
N ALA A 61 -1.29 -7.70 9.31
CA ALA A 61 -2.03 -8.84 9.88
C ALA A 61 -1.05 -9.87 10.45
N GLY A 62 -0.35 -9.48 11.51
CA GLY A 62 0.10 -10.42 12.53
C GLY A 62 -1.05 -10.57 13.53
N GLU A 63 -2.02 -11.43 13.22
CA GLU A 63 -2.85 -12.02 14.26
C GLU A 63 -2.00 -13.12 14.92
N GLU A 64 -1.30 -12.74 16.00
CA GLU A 64 -1.02 -13.46 17.25
C GLU A 64 0.15 -12.80 18.01
#